data_AF-E0VHP5-F1
#
_entry.id   AF-E0VHP5-F1
#
_cell.length_a   1.000
_cell.length_b   1.000
_cell.length_c   1.000
_cell.angle_alpha   90.00
_cell.angle_beta   90.00
_cell.angle_gamma   90.00
#
_symmetry.space_group_name_H-M   'P 1'
#
loop_
_entity.id
_entity.type
_entity.pdbx_description
1 polymer ?
#
loop_
_entity_poly.entity_id
_entity_poly.type
_entity_poly.pdbx_seq_one_letter_code
_entity_poly.pdbx_strand_id
1 'polypeptide(L)'
;MYPRRFEPNYEATLTLIRHLDNDGLKELVNNDEAVEELVNNCDQKKELEMEKELIMTKNKSVAEYNLSLAPKLESGKSKLKELYDSVQEQWEAIKEKQSQIRNSAGEVNGDTALALLQAAAAESEEKSEDIADQFYNKVIEMDEFLEQFQSERKLMHLRRVKADKMKELLAKKNGVGTVVESFKYPSVPYPIGNINMPYYPMLK
;
A
#
# COMPACT_ATOMS: atom_id res chain seq x y z
N MET A 1 -19.08 28.59 16.28
CA MET A 1 -19.48 29.36 17.48
C MET A 1 -19.57 30.80 17.04
N TYR A 2 -20.77 31.38 16.95
CA TYR A 2 -20.91 32.78 16.54
C TYR A 2 -20.20 33.68 17.55
N PRO A 3 -19.51 34.76 17.13
CA PRO A 3 -18.95 35.71 18.09
C PRO A 3 -20.11 36.25 18.93
N ARG A 4 -19.97 36.23 20.27
CA ARG A 4 -20.91 36.95 21.14
C ARG A 4 -20.97 38.38 20.60
N ARG A 5 -22.16 38.89 20.31
CA ARG A 5 -22.33 40.33 20.13
C ARG A 5 -21.99 40.96 21.47
N PHE A 6 -20.87 41.66 21.51
CA PHE A 6 -20.44 42.39 22.69
C PHE A 6 -21.20 43.71 22.71
N GLU A 7 -22.19 43.82 23.59
CA GLU A 7 -22.88 45.08 23.84
C GLU A 7 -22.15 45.81 24.98
N PRO A 8 -21.80 47.10 24.83
CA PRO A 8 -21.16 47.84 25.90
C PRO A 8 -22.07 47.94 27.12
N ASN A 9 -21.52 47.69 28.31
CA ASN A 9 -22.24 47.79 29.57
C ASN A 9 -22.27 49.26 30.01
N TYR A 10 -23.21 50.01 29.45
CA TYR A 10 -23.42 51.42 29.76
C TYR A 10 -23.85 51.64 31.22
N GLU A 11 -24.52 50.67 31.85
CA GLU A 11 -25.02 50.82 33.23
C GLU A 11 -23.87 50.84 34.26
N ALA A 12 -22.88 49.96 34.08
CA ALA A 12 -21.69 49.93 34.94
C ALA A 12 -20.86 51.22 34.81
N THR A 13 -20.67 51.73 33.59
CA THR A 13 -19.92 52.98 33.36
C THR A 13 -20.68 54.21 33.87
N LEU A 14 -21.99 54.28 33.67
CA LEU A 14 -22.83 55.36 34.21
C LEU A 14 -22.85 55.36 35.74
N THR A 15 -22.77 54.19 36.37
CA THR A 15 -22.66 54.09 37.84
C THR A 15 -21.36 54.69 38.35
N LEU A 16 -20.24 54.46 37.66
CA LEU A 16 -18.95 55.08 37.99
C LEU A 16 -18.98 56.61 37.82
N ILE A 17 -19.59 57.10 36.73
CA ILE A 17 -19.71 58.53 36.43
C ILE A 17 -20.59 59.27 37.45
N ARG A 18 -21.63 58.63 37.99
CA ARG A 18 -22.53 59.21 39.00
C ARG A 18 -21.85 59.57 40.32
N HIS A 19 -20.69 58.98 40.60
CA HIS A 19 -19.93 59.25 41.83
C HIS A 19 -18.87 60.35 41.66
N LEU A 20 -18.72 60.92 40.46
CA LEU A 20 -17.81 62.04 40.20
C LEU A 20 -18.46 63.38 40.63
N ASP A 21 -17.63 64.32 41.08
CA ASP A 21 -18.03 65.67 41.44
C ASP A 21 -18.15 66.60 40.20
N ASN A 22 -18.60 67.84 40.39
CA ASN A 22 -18.87 68.75 39.26
C ASN A 22 -17.61 69.07 38.45
N ASP A 23 -16.45 69.14 39.12
CA ASP A 23 -15.18 69.42 38.48
C ASP A 23 -14.66 68.19 37.72
N GLY A 24 -14.77 66.99 38.27
CA GLY A 24 -14.48 65.75 37.57
C GLY A 24 -15.40 65.48 36.37
N LEU A 25 -16.69 65.85 36.45
CA LEU A 25 -17.61 65.78 35.31
C LEU A 25 -17.26 66.80 34.21
N LYS A 26 -16.83 68.01 34.58
CA LYS A 26 -16.36 69.01 33.61
C LYS A 26 -15.07 68.57 32.93
N GLU A 27 -14.16 67.95 33.66
CA GLU A 27 -12.93 67.39 33.11
C GLU A 27 -13.24 66.28 32.10
N LEU A 28 -14.13 65.36 32.46
CA LEU A 28 -14.55 64.25 31.60
C LEU A 28 -15.25 64.71 30.32
N VAL A 29 -16.00 65.82 30.36
CA VAL A 29 -16.66 66.38 29.17
C VAL A 29 -15.70 67.16 28.26
N ASN A 30 -14.64 67.75 28.81
CA ASN A 30 -13.74 68.63 28.07
C ASN A 30 -12.38 67.98 27.71
N ASN A 31 -12.09 66.78 28.21
CA ASN A 31 -10.86 66.05 27.95
C ASN A 31 -11.13 64.62 27.47
N ASP A 32 -10.92 64.37 26.17
CA ASP A 32 -11.10 63.05 25.56
C ASP A 32 -10.18 61.98 26.15
N GLU A 33 -8.98 62.36 26.63
CA GLU A 33 -8.04 61.42 27.28
C GLU A 33 -8.60 60.88 28.59
N ALA A 34 -9.33 61.70 29.36
CA ALA A 34 -9.98 61.29 30.60
C ALA A 34 -11.12 60.30 30.34
N VAL A 35 -11.85 60.47 29.23
CA VAL A 35 -12.88 59.51 28.80
C VAL A 35 -12.23 58.20 28.35
N GLU A 36 -11.14 58.26 27.60
CA GLU A 36 -10.40 57.07 27.16
C GLU A 36 -9.83 56.29 28.36
N GLU A 37 -9.30 56.98 29.37
CA GLU A 37 -8.83 56.38 30.61
C GLU A 37 -9.95 55.68 31.38
N LEU A 38 -11.13 56.30 31.51
CA LEU A 38 -12.29 55.67 32.14
C LEU A 38 -12.70 54.38 31.40
N VAL A 39 -12.72 54.42 30.06
CA VAL A 39 -13.06 53.27 29.22
C VAL A 39 -12.00 52.17 29.35
N ASN A 40 -10.70 52.52 29.31
CA ASN A 40 -9.58 51.60 29.55
C ASN A 40 -9.67 50.90 30.91
N ASN A 41 -10.14 51.63 31.92
CA ASN A 41 -10.24 51.12 33.28
C ASN A 41 -11.54 50.36 33.58
N CYS A 42 -12.53 50.38 32.69
CA CYS A 42 -13.77 49.65 32.86
C CYS A 42 -13.54 48.12 32.88
N ASP A 43 -14.18 47.44 33.82
CA ASP A 43 -14.04 45.99 34.02
C ASP A 43 -14.36 45.18 32.74
N GLN A 44 -15.32 45.64 31.96
CA GLN A 44 -15.71 44.99 30.71
C GLN A 44 -14.58 44.99 29.67
N LYS A 45 -13.80 46.07 29.59
CA LYS A 45 -12.65 46.17 28.67
C LYS A 45 -11.46 45.35 29.17
N LYS A 46 -11.24 45.32 30.48
CA LYS A 46 -10.22 44.46 31.12
C LYS A 46 -10.52 42.97 30.90
N GLU A 47 -11.78 42.56 31.05
CA GLU A 47 -12.22 41.18 30.81
C GLU A 47 -12.02 40.77 29.34
N LEU A 48 -12.36 41.65 28.39
CA LEU A 48 -12.08 41.43 26.98
C LEU A 48 -10.59 41.31 26.67
N GLU A 49 -9.75 42.17 27.25
CA GLU A 49 -8.31 42.12 27.01
C GLU A 49 -7.73 40.82 27.58
N MET A 50 -8.17 40.38 28.76
CA MET A 50 -7.79 39.08 29.33
C MET A 50 -8.26 37.90 28.45
N GLU A 51 -9.50 37.93 27.94
CA GLU A 51 -10.01 36.88 27.05
C GLU A 51 -9.20 36.84 25.74
N LYS A 52 -8.87 38.01 25.18
CA LYS A 52 -8.01 38.14 24.00
C LYS A 52 -6.63 37.55 24.27
N GLU A 53 -5.97 37.91 25.37
CA GLU A 53 -4.67 37.36 25.75
C GLU A 53 -4.72 35.84 25.95
N LEU A 54 -5.79 35.33 26.58
CA LEU A 54 -6.00 33.89 26.76
C LEU A 54 -6.14 33.18 25.41
N ILE A 55 -6.96 33.70 24.50
CA ILE A 55 -7.15 33.13 23.16
C ILE A 55 -5.85 33.20 22.36
N MET A 56 -5.14 34.32 22.41
CA MET A 56 -3.86 34.50 21.73
C MET A 56 -2.82 33.50 22.25
N THR A 57 -2.73 33.33 23.56
CA THR A 57 -1.83 32.36 24.20
C THR A 57 -2.20 30.93 23.80
N LYS A 58 -3.49 30.59 23.80
CA LYS A 58 -3.99 29.28 23.37
C LYS A 58 -3.72 29.02 21.88
N ASN A 59 -3.96 30.01 21.02
CA ASN A 59 -3.69 29.87 19.59
C ASN A 59 -2.19 29.65 19.35
N LYS A 60 -1.36 30.45 20.02
CA LYS A 60 0.10 30.34 19.95
C LYS A 60 0.58 28.95 20.38
N SER A 61 0.12 28.43 21.52
CA SER A 61 0.54 27.10 21.99
C SER A 61 0.11 25.98 21.05
N VAL A 62 -1.10 26.07 20.47
CA VAL A 62 -1.56 25.11 19.46
C VAL A 62 -0.74 25.21 18.17
N ALA A 63 -0.42 26.41 17.72
CA ALA A 63 0.41 26.63 16.54
C ALA A 63 1.83 26.06 16.75
N GLU A 64 2.44 26.33 17.89
CA GLU A 64 3.75 25.78 18.28
C GLU A 64 3.72 24.25 18.34
N TYR A 65 2.67 23.67 18.93
CA TYR A 65 2.48 22.22 18.95
C TYR A 65 2.34 21.64 17.54
N ASN A 66 1.52 22.26 16.68
CA ASN A 66 1.36 21.83 15.28
C ASN A 66 2.68 21.89 14.50
N LEU A 67 3.47 22.96 14.69
CA LEU A 67 4.80 23.09 14.11
C LEU A 67 5.76 22.02 14.62
N SER A 68 5.67 21.63 15.90
CA SER A 68 6.47 20.53 16.47
C SER A 68 6.14 19.16 15.90
N LEU A 69 4.92 18.96 15.39
CA LEU A 69 4.48 17.71 14.76
C LEU A 69 4.89 17.60 13.29
N ALA A 70 5.03 18.74 12.59
CA ALA A 70 5.46 18.78 11.19
C ALA A 70 6.72 17.92 10.89
N PRO A 71 7.83 18.01 11.64
CA PRO A 71 9.02 17.20 11.35
C PRO A 71 8.80 15.69 11.55
N LYS A 72 7.98 15.31 12.53
CA LYS A 72 7.63 13.89 12.77
C LYS A 72 6.78 13.34 11.62
N LEU A 73 5.81 14.13 11.16
CA LEU A 73 4.97 13.77 10.03
C LEU A 73 5.80 13.64 8.75
N GLU A 74 6.70 14.60 8.50
CA GLU A 74 7.56 14.60 7.31
C GLU A 74 8.54 13.43 7.32
N SER A 75 9.16 13.14 8.47
CA SER A 75 10.01 11.95 8.64
C SER A 75 9.23 10.66 8.41
N GLY A 76 7.99 10.56 8.90
CA GLY A 76 7.12 9.40 8.66
C GLY A 76 6.77 9.23 7.19
N LYS A 77 6.44 10.32 6.49
CA LYS A 77 6.16 10.33 5.05
C LYS A 77 7.39 9.92 4.24
N SER A 78 8.57 10.45 4.56
CA SER A 78 9.83 10.08 3.88
C SER A 78 10.11 8.59 4.02
N LYS A 79 10.04 8.06 5.25
CA LYS A 79 10.23 6.63 5.51
C LYS A 79 9.22 5.77 4.76
N LEU A 80 7.95 6.15 4.76
CA LEU A 80 6.91 5.42 4.03
C LEU A 80 7.21 5.38 2.54
N LYS A 81 7.64 6.51 1.97
CA LYS A 81 8.03 6.60 0.56
C LYS A 81 9.25 5.72 0.27
N GLU A 82 10.30 5.79 1.08
CA GLU A 82 11.49 4.94 0.95
C GLU A 82 11.15 3.45 0.98
N LEU A 83 10.29 3.03 1.92
CA LEU A 83 9.80 1.64 2.00
C LEU A 83 9.00 1.25 0.75
N TYR A 84 8.13 2.12 0.27
CA TYR A 84 7.34 1.88 -0.93
C TYR A 84 8.23 1.71 -2.16
N ASP A 85 9.20 2.62 -2.34
CA ASP A 85 10.15 2.60 -3.46
C ASP A 85 10.99 1.31 -3.41
N SER A 86 11.46 0.90 -2.22
CA SER A 86 12.21 -0.35 -2.04
C SER A 86 11.37 -1.60 -2.35
N VAL A 87 10.11 -1.63 -1.93
CA VAL A 87 9.19 -2.72 -2.27
C VAL A 87 8.95 -2.78 -3.77
N GLN A 88 8.78 -1.64 -4.43
CA GLN A 88 8.60 -1.60 -5.87
C GLN A 88 9.83 -2.13 -6.62
N GLU A 89 11.04 -1.72 -6.22
CA GLU A 89 12.29 -2.25 -6.78
C GLU A 89 12.39 -3.77 -6.63
N GLN A 90 12.10 -4.29 -5.43
CA GLN A 90 12.10 -5.73 -5.18
C GLN A 90 11.05 -6.46 -6.02
N TRP A 91 9.87 -5.86 -6.19
CA TRP A 91 8.80 -6.45 -6.99
C TRP A 91 9.18 -6.51 -8.48
N GLU A 92 9.81 -5.46 -8.99
CA GLU A 92 10.37 -5.44 -10.35
C GLU A 92 11.46 -6.51 -10.52
N ALA A 93 12.37 -6.64 -9.55
CA ALA A 93 13.41 -7.68 -9.56
C ALA A 93 12.83 -9.10 -9.50
N ILE A 94 11.77 -9.34 -8.71
CA ILE A 94 11.05 -10.62 -8.67
C ILE A 94 10.40 -10.90 -10.03
N LYS A 95 9.73 -9.92 -10.62
CA LYS A 95 9.08 -10.04 -11.91
C LYS A 95 10.09 -10.36 -13.02
N GLU A 96 11.25 -9.71 -12.99
CA GLU A 96 12.34 -9.99 -13.92
C GLU A 96 12.86 -11.42 -13.74
N LYS A 97 13.18 -11.84 -12.51
CA LYS A 97 13.61 -13.22 -12.23
C LYS A 97 12.56 -14.25 -12.65
N GLN A 98 11.28 -13.98 -12.44
CA GLN A 98 10.19 -14.85 -12.88
C GLN A 98 10.15 -14.97 -14.41
N SER A 99 10.35 -13.86 -15.13
CA SER A 99 10.45 -13.84 -16.59
C SER A 99 11.68 -14.64 -17.06
N GLN A 100 12.84 -14.44 -16.43
CA GLN A 100 14.06 -15.20 -16.73
C GLN A 100 13.85 -16.71 -16.50
N ILE A 101 13.22 -17.11 -15.40
CA ILE A 101 12.88 -18.52 -15.13
C ILE A 101 11.94 -19.06 -16.20
N ARG A 102 10.89 -18.30 -16.58
CA ARG A 102 9.97 -18.72 -17.64
C ARG A 102 10.68 -18.89 -18.99
N ASN A 103 11.58 -17.99 -19.34
CA ASN A 103 12.32 -18.03 -20.60
C ASN A 103 13.39 -19.14 -20.61
N SER A 104 14.09 -19.35 -19.50
CA SER A 104 15.13 -20.38 -19.35
C SER A 104 14.59 -21.79 -19.14
N ALA A 105 13.40 -21.93 -18.54
CA ALA A 105 12.72 -23.21 -18.42
C ALA A 105 12.30 -23.78 -19.79
N GLY A 106 12.39 -22.99 -20.87
CA GLY A 106 11.90 -23.35 -22.19
C GLY A 106 10.38 -23.52 -22.19
N GLU A 107 9.75 -23.37 -23.35
CA GLU A 107 8.29 -23.54 -23.50
C GLU A 107 7.80 -24.97 -23.23
N VAL A 108 8.69 -25.88 -22.88
CA VAL A 108 8.37 -27.29 -22.64
C VAL A 108 7.97 -27.47 -21.18
N ASN A 109 6.72 -27.16 -20.87
CA ASN A 109 6.09 -27.61 -19.63
C ASN A 109 6.30 -29.14 -19.48
N GLY A 110 6.46 -29.63 -18.24
CA GLY A 110 6.70 -31.05 -17.96
C GLY A 110 5.63 -31.95 -18.59
N ASP A 111 4.39 -31.49 -18.65
CA ASP A 111 3.30 -32.21 -19.33
C ASP A 111 3.50 -32.30 -20.85
N THR A 112 3.98 -31.21 -21.48
CA THR A 112 4.31 -31.19 -22.92
C THR A 112 5.46 -32.13 -23.24
N ALA A 113 6.53 -32.13 -22.44
CA ALA A 113 7.64 -33.06 -22.61
C ALA A 113 7.21 -34.53 -22.44
N LEU A 114 6.31 -34.81 -21.48
CA LEU A 114 5.76 -36.15 -21.30
C LEU A 114 4.96 -36.60 -22.53
N ALA A 115 4.10 -35.74 -23.06
CA ALA A 115 3.31 -36.04 -24.26
C ALA A 115 4.20 -36.31 -25.48
N LEU A 116 5.23 -35.49 -25.70
CA LEU A 116 6.21 -35.70 -26.77
C LEU A 116 6.96 -37.02 -26.62
N LEU A 117 7.36 -37.38 -25.39
CA LEU A 117 8.07 -38.63 -25.12
C LEU A 117 7.17 -39.86 -25.34
N GLN A 118 5.89 -39.78 -24.99
CA GLN A 118 4.90 -40.82 -25.26
C GLN A 118 4.67 -41.00 -26.77
N ALA A 119 4.54 -39.90 -27.52
CA ALA A 119 4.43 -39.94 -28.98
C ALA A 119 5.66 -40.59 -29.61
N ALA A 120 6.87 -40.21 -29.19
CA ALA A 120 8.11 -40.82 -29.66
C ALA A 120 8.26 -42.31 -29.26
N ALA A 121 7.65 -42.74 -28.15
CA ALA A 121 7.60 -44.15 -27.78
C ALA A 121 6.68 -44.94 -28.73
N ALA A 122 5.49 -44.40 -29.03
CA ALA A 122 4.54 -44.98 -29.97
C ALA A 122 5.13 -45.04 -31.40
N GLU A 123 5.84 -43.99 -31.84
CA GLU A 123 6.50 -43.96 -33.15
C GLU A 123 7.57 -45.05 -33.30
N SER A 124 8.38 -45.30 -32.25
CA SER A 124 9.34 -46.42 -32.28
C SER A 124 8.67 -47.79 -32.16
N GLU A 125 7.49 -47.88 -31.52
CA GLU A 125 6.69 -49.10 -31.52
C GLU A 125 6.20 -49.41 -32.94
N GLU A 126 5.60 -48.43 -33.62
CA GLU A 126 5.15 -48.53 -35.02
C GLU A 126 6.31 -48.93 -35.95
N LYS A 127 7.48 -48.28 -35.86
CA LYS A 127 8.67 -48.68 -36.64
C LYS A 127 9.09 -50.12 -36.39
N SER A 128 8.99 -50.59 -35.15
CA SER A 128 9.33 -51.98 -34.83
C SER A 128 8.31 -52.99 -35.39
N GLU A 129 7.03 -52.61 -35.48
CA GLU A 129 6.00 -53.41 -36.16
C GLU A 129 6.21 -53.41 -37.68
N ASP A 130 6.54 -52.26 -38.28
CA ASP A 130 6.86 -52.17 -39.72
C ASP A 130 8.06 -53.06 -40.10
N ILE A 131 9.10 -53.11 -39.25
CA ILE A 131 10.26 -54.00 -39.44
C ILE A 131 9.82 -55.48 -39.36
N ALA A 132 8.92 -55.81 -38.43
CA ALA A 132 8.38 -57.17 -38.32
C ALA A 132 7.56 -57.56 -39.55
N ASP A 133 6.72 -56.66 -40.05
CA ASP A 133 5.92 -56.86 -41.26
C ASP A 133 6.81 -57.03 -42.50
N GLN A 134 7.87 -56.23 -42.64
CA GLN A 134 8.85 -56.39 -43.72
C GLN A 134 9.52 -57.77 -43.69
N PHE A 135 9.85 -58.28 -42.50
CA PHE A 135 10.40 -59.62 -42.35
C PHE A 135 9.38 -60.71 -42.72
N TYR A 136 8.12 -60.60 -42.27
CA TYR A 136 7.06 -61.55 -42.64
C TYR A 136 6.80 -61.59 -44.15
N ASN A 137 6.92 -60.44 -44.81
CA ASN A 137 6.77 -60.30 -46.26
C ASN A 137 8.05 -60.65 -47.04
N LYS A 138 9.12 -61.11 -46.36
CA LYS A 138 10.43 -61.46 -46.94
C LYS A 138 11.11 -60.31 -47.70
N VAL A 139 10.86 -59.08 -47.25
CA VAL A 139 11.50 -57.87 -47.79
C VAL A 139 12.92 -57.71 -47.23
N ILE A 140 13.14 -58.14 -45.99
CA ILE A 140 14.44 -58.12 -45.29
C ILE A 140 14.83 -59.54 -44.85
N GLU A 141 16.14 -59.78 -44.77
CA GLU A 141 16.73 -61.07 -44.32
C GLU A 141 16.83 -61.15 -42.80
N MET A 142 17.04 -62.37 -42.27
CA MET A 142 17.03 -62.64 -40.82
C MET A 142 18.02 -61.78 -40.02
N ASP A 143 19.26 -61.64 -40.50
CA ASP A 143 20.31 -60.92 -39.78
C ASP A 143 19.99 -59.41 -39.70
N GLU A 144 19.47 -58.84 -40.79
CA GLU A 144 19.03 -57.44 -40.85
C GLU A 144 17.82 -57.18 -39.94
N PHE A 145 16.85 -58.10 -39.92
CA PHE A 145 15.73 -58.03 -39.00
C PHE A 145 16.18 -58.02 -37.53
N LEU A 146 17.09 -58.92 -37.14
CA LEU A 146 17.55 -59.00 -35.75
C LEU A 146 18.23 -57.71 -35.30
N GLU A 147 19.07 -57.10 -36.15
CA GLU A 147 19.77 -55.87 -35.83
C GLU A 147 18.80 -54.69 -35.66
N GLN A 148 17.92 -54.47 -36.65
CA GLN A 148 17.00 -53.33 -36.66
C GLN A 148 15.90 -53.46 -35.61
N PHE A 149 15.26 -54.64 -35.51
CA PHE A 149 14.13 -54.87 -34.60
C PHE A 149 14.56 -54.78 -33.13
N GLN A 150 15.70 -55.39 -32.78
CA GLN A 150 16.20 -55.30 -31.39
C GLN A 150 16.58 -53.87 -31.02
N SER A 151 17.19 -53.12 -31.95
CA SER A 151 17.54 -51.71 -31.74
C SER A 151 16.29 -50.86 -31.47
N GLU A 152 15.26 -50.94 -32.33
CA GLU A 152 14.03 -50.16 -32.16
C GLU A 152 13.22 -50.60 -30.94
N ARG A 153 13.09 -51.90 -30.65
CA ARG A 153 12.41 -52.38 -29.44
C ARG A 153 13.12 -51.91 -28.17
N LYS A 154 14.46 -51.94 -28.14
CA LYS A 154 15.23 -51.41 -27.01
C LYS A 154 14.98 -49.91 -26.81
N LEU A 155 14.95 -49.14 -27.89
CA LEU A 155 14.66 -47.71 -27.85
C LEU A 155 13.24 -47.42 -27.38
N MET A 156 12.25 -48.13 -27.90
CA MET A 156 10.85 -48.05 -27.48
C MET A 156 10.68 -48.35 -25.99
N HIS A 157 11.23 -49.46 -25.49
CA HIS A 157 11.15 -49.79 -24.07
C HIS A 157 11.83 -48.74 -23.18
N LEU A 158 12.99 -48.22 -23.61
CA LEU A 158 13.68 -47.16 -22.89
C LEU A 158 12.83 -45.88 -22.82
N ARG A 159 12.20 -45.48 -23.92
CA ARG A 159 11.31 -44.30 -23.96
C ARG A 159 10.08 -44.51 -23.09
N ARG A 160 9.45 -45.69 -23.12
CA ARG A 160 8.30 -46.04 -22.29
C ARG A 160 8.62 -45.97 -20.80
N VAL A 161 9.74 -46.58 -20.37
CA VAL A 161 10.19 -46.51 -18.97
C VAL A 161 10.49 -45.07 -18.55
N LYS A 162 11.12 -44.27 -19.42
CA LYS A 162 11.36 -42.84 -19.14
C LYS A 162 10.05 -42.04 -19.03
N ALA A 163 9.06 -42.33 -19.87
CA ALA A 163 7.74 -41.68 -19.80
C ALA A 163 7.01 -42.03 -18.50
N ASP A 164 6.99 -43.32 -18.11
CA ASP A 164 6.40 -43.77 -16.85
C ASP A 164 7.09 -43.11 -15.66
N LYS A 165 8.42 -43.03 -15.66
CA LYS A 165 9.17 -42.37 -14.59
C LYS A 165 8.89 -40.88 -14.52
N MET A 166 8.81 -40.22 -15.66
CA MET A 166 8.48 -38.80 -15.74
C MET A 166 7.06 -38.52 -15.22
N LYS A 167 6.09 -39.37 -15.57
CA LYS A 167 4.72 -39.32 -15.05
C LYS A 167 4.68 -39.41 -13.52
N GLU A 168 5.46 -40.32 -12.92
CA GLU A 168 5.59 -40.40 -11.46
C GLU A 168 6.17 -39.13 -10.83
N LEU A 169 7.21 -38.55 -11.45
CA LEU A 169 7.86 -37.33 -10.96
C LEU A 169 6.91 -36.12 -11.02
N LEU A 170 6.14 -35.97 -12.10
CA LEU A 170 5.15 -34.91 -12.24
C LEU A 170 4.01 -35.05 -11.23
N ALA A 171 3.52 -36.29 -11.01
CA ALA A 171 2.49 -36.55 -10.01
C ALA A 171 2.95 -36.20 -8.58
N LYS A 172 4.21 -36.50 -8.22
CA LYS A 172 4.79 -36.12 -6.91
C LYS A 172 4.94 -34.61 -6.75
N LYS A 173 5.31 -33.89 -7.81
CA LYS A 173 5.44 -32.42 -7.80
C LYS A 173 4.10 -31.73 -7.54
N ASN A 174 3.01 -32.24 -8.11
CA ASN A 174 1.67 -31.67 -7.95
C ASN A 174 1.01 -32.02 -6.60
N GLY A 175 1.54 -33.00 -5.86
CA GLY A 175 1.08 -33.36 -4.52
C GLY A 175 1.62 -32.47 -3.39
N VAL A 176 2.60 -31.60 -3.67
CA VAL A 176 3.11 -30.60 -2.73
C VAL A 176 2.44 -29.28 -3.07
N GLY A 177 1.38 -28.96 -2.32
CA GLY A 177 0.56 -27.77 -2.53
C GLY A 177 1.39 -26.50 -2.67
N THR A 178 1.40 -25.93 -3.87
CA THR A 178 1.76 -24.54 -4.09
C THR A 178 0.70 -23.68 -3.42
N VAL A 179 0.95 -23.33 -2.16
CA VAL A 179 0.31 -22.18 -1.50
C VAL A 179 0.84 -20.94 -2.23
N VAL A 180 0.22 -20.62 -3.37
CA VAL A 180 0.35 -19.28 -3.96
C VAL A 180 -0.52 -18.38 -3.09
N GLU A 181 0.02 -18.01 -1.94
CA GLU A 181 -0.54 -16.98 -1.09
C GLU A 181 -0.55 -15.70 -1.92
N SER A 182 -1.72 -15.36 -2.46
CA SER A 182 -1.95 -14.05 -3.05
C SER A 182 -1.64 -13.03 -1.97
N PHE A 183 -0.56 -12.28 -2.15
CA PHE A 183 -0.21 -11.15 -1.30
C PHE A 183 -1.37 -10.16 -1.31
N LYS A 184 -2.26 -10.31 -0.32
CA LYS A 184 -3.25 -9.29 0.01
C LYS A 184 -2.46 -8.11 0.55
N TYR A 185 -2.52 -6.98 -0.16
CA TYR A 185 -1.99 -5.72 0.37
C TYR A 185 -2.50 -5.53 1.80
N PRO A 186 -1.63 -5.26 2.78
CA PRO A 186 -2.08 -4.95 4.12
C PRO A 186 -2.94 -3.69 4.05
N SER A 187 -4.23 -3.83 4.37
CA SER A 187 -5.10 -2.69 4.58
C SER A 187 -4.52 -1.90 5.74
N VAL A 188 -3.89 -0.75 5.44
CA VAL A 188 -3.42 0.18 6.44
C VAL A 188 -4.62 0.60 7.29
N PRO A 189 -4.61 0.34 8.62
CA PRO A 189 -5.68 0.82 9.49
C PRO A 189 -5.66 2.34 9.45
N TYR A 190 -6.80 2.96 9.15
CA TYR A 190 -6.96 4.38 9.42
C TYR A 190 -6.68 4.62 10.91
N PRO A 191 -5.90 5.65 11.27
CA PRO A 191 -5.67 5.95 12.67
C PRO A 191 -7.00 6.33 13.32
N ILE A 192 -7.57 5.39 14.09
CA ILE A 192 -8.65 5.67 15.05
C ILE A 192 -7.98 6.30 16.27
N GLY A 193 -7.41 7.49 16.08
CA GLY A 193 -7.11 8.40 17.16
C GLY A 193 -8.36 9.22 17.41
N ASN A 194 -8.75 9.37 18.68
CA ASN A 194 -9.78 10.31 19.08
C ASN A 194 -9.22 11.73 18.89
N ILE A 195 -9.11 12.16 17.63
CA ILE A 195 -8.64 13.50 17.28
C ILE A 195 -9.84 14.40 17.57
N ASN A 196 -9.79 15.07 18.72
CA ASN A 196 -10.59 16.26 18.97
C ASN A 196 -10.08 17.36 18.01
N MET A 197 -10.37 17.18 16.71
CA MET A 197 -10.00 18.06 15.62
C MET A 197 -10.95 19.25 15.68
N PRO A 198 -10.48 20.49 15.89
CA PRO A 198 -11.33 21.65 15.71
C PRO A 198 -11.85 21.64 14.27
N TYR A 199 -13.18 21.57 14.14
CA TYR A 199 -13.88 21.55 12.86
C TYR A 199 -13.57 22.83 12.08
N TYR A 200 -12.79 22.73 11.01
CA TYR A 200 -12.61 23.82 10.05
C TYR A 200 -13.68 23.69 8.96
N PRO A 201 -14.59 24.66 8.82
CA PRO A 201 -15.57 24.64 7.75
C PRO A 201 -14.85 24.82 6.41
N MET A 202 -14.99 23.83 5.53
CA MET A 202 -14.59 23.93 4.12
C MET A 202 -15.46 25.00 3.46
N LEU A 203 -14.83 26.06 2.96
CA LEU A 203 -15.48 27.08 2.13
C LEU A 203 -15.96 26.41 0.83
N LYS A 204 -17.26 26.54 0.54
CA LYS A 204 -17.83 26.31 -0.79
C LYS A 204 -17.77 27.60 -1.60
#